data_AF-A0A4S4EVE7-F1
#
_entry.id   AF-A0A4S4EVE7-F1
#
_cell.length_a   1.000
_cell.length_b   1.000
_cell.length_c   1.000
_cell.angle_alpha   90.00
_cell.angle_beta   90.00
_cell.angle_gamma   90.00
#
_symmetry.space_group_name_H-M   'P 1'
#
loop_
_entity.id
_entity.type
_entity.pdbx_description
1 polymer ?
#
loop_
_entity_poly.entity_id
_entity_poly.type
_entity_poly.pdbx_seq_one_letter_code
_entity_poly.pdbx_strand_id
1 'polypeptide(L)'
;MEEVENGANKGLVRSKSDTGLKMELQQRIETVTESWGPNGSQPSEMDYKEEMGKIRKEIVNFHGEMVLLMNYSNINYTGLAKILKKYDKRTGGLLRSPFIQNVLQQPFYTTDLISKLVKECESTIDAMFPVVEEEEGIIRGEREAIMVSGEGIFRNTVAALLTMQEIRRGSSTYGHFSLPPLNLPDSDFIQAFQLNSPIPIP
;
A
#
# COMPACT_ATOMS: atom_id res chain seq x y z
N MET A 1 7.84 -22.73 -36.98
CA MET A 1 8.67 -21.53 -37.21
C MET A 1 7.72 -20.34 -37.16
N GLU A 2 8.16 -19.25 -36.55
CA GLU A 2 7.39 -18.08 -36.07
C GLU A 2 6.47 -18.38 -34.88
N GLU A 3 6.47 -17.65 -33.75
CA GLU A 3 6.94 -16.30 -33.46
C GLU A 3 7.73 -16.28 -32.13
N VAL A 4 8.95 -15.74 -32.18
CA VAL A 4 9.78 -15.38 -31.01
C VAL A 4 10.09 -13.89 -31.15
N GLU A 5 9.10 -13.02 -30.93
CA GLU A 5 9.36 -11.58 -30.98
C GLU A 5 8.35 -10.79 -30.14
N ASN A 6 8.43 -10.90 -28.81
CA ASN A 6 7.62 -10.04 -27.92
C ASN A 6 8.31 -9.62 -26.61
N GLY A 7 9.61 -9.91 -26.46
CA GLY A 7 10.40 -9.59 -25.26
C GLY A 7 11.06 -8.20 -25.29
N ALA A 8 11.46 -7.71 -26.46
CA ALA A 8 12.30 -6.51 -26.58
C ALA A 8 11.51 -5.18 -26.40
N ASN A 9 10.25 -5.13 -26.82
CA ASN A 9 9.50 -3.87 -26.85
C ASN A 9 8.94 -3.44 -25.48
N LYS A 10 8.78 -4.39 -24.53
CA LYS A 10 8.31 -4.09 -23.17
C LYS A 10 9.39 -3.47 -22.28
N GLY A 11 10.67 -3.79 -22.51
CA GLY A 11 11.80 -3.22 -21.74
C GLY A 11 12.07 -1.74 -22.08
N LEU A 12 11.91 -1.37 -23.35
CA LEU A 12 12.18 -0.01 -23.83
C LEU A 12 11.13 1.00 -23.33
N VAL A 13 9.85 0.64 -23.33
CA VAL A 13 8.75 1.50 -22.84
C VAL A 13 8.86 1.72 -21.33
N ARG A 14 9.17 0.67 -20.56
CA ARG A 14 9.38 0.75 -19.10
C ARG A 14 10.56 1.64 -18.73
N SER A 15 11.66 1.57 -19.47
CA SER A 15 12.84 2.41 -19.21
C SER A 15 12.57 3.90 -19.50
N LYS A 16 11.81 4.21 -20.55
CA LYS A 16 11.46 5.60 -20.92
C LYS A 16 10.53 6.26 -19.90
N SER A 17 9.55 5.53 -19.36
CA SER A 17 8.66 6.06 -18.32
C SER A 17 9.40 6.32 -17.01
N ASP A 18 10.35 5.46 -16.64
CA ASP A 18 11.14 5.59 -15.42
C ASP A 18 12.08 6.80 -15.48
N THR A 19 12.69 7.05 -16.65
CA THR A 19 13.49 8.27 -16.88
C THR A 19 12.65 9.55 -16.90
N GLY A 20 11.42 9.48 -17.41
CA GLY A 20 10.52 10.64 -17.48
C GLY A 20 10.05 11.08 -16.10
N LEU A 21 9.57 10.15 -15.28
CA LEU A 21 9.15 10.41 -13.90
C LEU A 21 10.29 10.97 -13.04
N LYS A 22 11.51 10.42 -13.21
CA LYS A 22 12.70 10.91 -12.50
C LYS A 22 13.04 12.35 -12.88
N MET A 23 12.99 12.71 -14.17
CA MET A 23 13.26 14.07 -14.62
C MET A 23 12.22 15.06 -14.10
N GLU A 24 10.93 14.68 -14.12
CA GLU A 24 9.87 15.55 -13.61
C GLU A 24 9.98 15.78 -12.09
N LEU A 25 10.29 14.72 -11.33
CA LEU A 25 10.54 14.84 -9.90
C LEU A 25 11.73 15.75 -9.61
N GLN A 26 12.83 15.59 -10.36
CA GLN A 26 14.02 16.44 -10.22
C GLN A 26 13.72 17.91 -10.49
N GLN A 27 12.98 18.20 -11.57
CA GLN A 27 12.59 19.56 -11.91
C GLN A 27 11.69 20.20 -10.85
N ARG A 28 10.77 19.42 -10.26
CA ARG A 28 9.91 19.89 -9.16
C ARG A 28 10.73 20.18 -7.90
N ILE A 29 11.69 19.33 -7.54
CA ILE A 29 12.60 19.55 -6.40
C ILE A 29 13.42 20.83 -6.62
N GLU A 30 13.97 21.03 -7.81
CA GLU A 30 14.75 22.22 -8.16
C GLU A 30 13.90 23.49 -8.03
N THR A 31 12.68 23.49 -8.57
CA THR A 31 11.74 24.62 -8.49
C THR A 31 11.41 24.99 -7.04
N VAL A 32 11.13 24.00 -6.19
CA VAL A 32 10.84 24.23 -4.76
C VAL A 32 12.06 24.76 -4.01
N THR A 33 13.25 24.28 -4.36
CA THR A 33 14.51 24.74 -3.77
C THR A 33 14.80 26.19 -4.16
N GLU A 34 14.47 26.60 -5.38
CA GLU A 34 14.61 28.00 -5.81
C GLU A 34 13.62 28.92 -5.09
N SER A 35 12.36 28.46 -4.90
CA SER A 35 11.33 29.29 -4.27
C SER A 35 11.51 29.45 -2.77
N TRP A 36 11.84 28.36 -2.05
CA TRP A 36 11.82 28.30 -0.58
C TRP A 36 13.17 27.88 0.03
N GLY A 37 14.22 27.74 -0.78
CA GLY A 37 15.57 27.46 -0.31
C GLY A 37 16.26 28.70 0.29
N PRO A 38 17.57 28.60 0.59
CA PRO A 38 18.31 29.64 1.33
C PRO A 38 18.29 31.04 0.69
N ASN A 39 18.04 31.12 -0.63
CA ASN A 39 18.00 32.36 -1.42
C ASN A 39 16.58 32.76 -1.85
N GLY A 40 15.56 31.98 -1.46
CA GLY A 40 14.16 32.20 -1.82
C GLY A 40 13.40 33.06 -0.81
N SER A 41 12.12 33.33 -1.10
CA SER A 41 11.24 34.00 -0.13
C SER A 41 10.84 33.01 0.96
N GLN A 42 11.15 33.34 2.22
CA GLN A 42 10.70 32.54 3.38
C GLN A 42 9.16 32.57 3.44
N PRO A 43 8.47 31.42 3.38
CA PRO A 43 7.02 31.37 3.54
C PRO A 43 6.62 31.82 4.95
N SER A 44 5.42 32.36 5.12
CA SER A 44 4.90 32.60 6.46
C SER A 44 4.71 31.28 7.20
N GLU A 45 4.77 31.30 8.53
CA GLU A 45 4.55 30.10 9.34
C GLU A 45 3.20 29.42 9.03
N MET A 46 2.19 30.22 8.70
CA MET A 46 0.87 29.74 8.30
C MET A 46 0.90 29.04 6.93
N ASP A 47 1.58 29.62 5.94
CA ASP A 47 1.72 29.02 4.61
C ASP A 47 2.51 27.72 4.67
N TYR A 48 3.60 27.70 5.45
CA TYR A 48 4.39 26.48 5.68
C TYR A 48 3.53 25.38 6.32
N LYS A 49 2.76 25.72 7.36
CA LYS A 49 1.89 24.76 8.04
C LYS A 49 0.80 24.20 7.11
N GLU A 50 0.20 25.04 6.27
CA GLU A 50 -0.82 24.62 5.30
C GLU A 50 -0.23 23.64 4.27
N GLU A 51 0.92 23.99 3.70
CA GLU A 51 1.59 23.19 2.66
C GLU A 51 2.10 21.85 3.20
N MET A 52 2.66 21.86 4.41
CA MET A 52 3.00 20.63 5.13
C MET A 52 1.76 19.75 5.38
N GLY A 53 0.61 20.36 5.69
CA GLY A 53 -0.67 19.65 5.81
C GLY A 53 -1.10 18.96 4.51
N LYS A 54 -0.92 19.63 3.36
CA LYS A 54 -1.22 19.05 2.03
C LYS A 54 -0.30 17.88 1.71
N ILE A 55 1.02 18.06 1.86
CA ILE A 55 2.03 17.02 1.60
C ILE A 55 1.73 15.77 2.43
N ARG A 56 1.47 15.95 3.73
CA ARG A 56 1.12 14.89 4.66
C ARG A 56 -0.14 14.12 4.24
N LYS A 57 -1.19 14.84 3.79
CA LYS A 57 -2.41 14.23 3.26
C LYS A 57 -2.14 13.40 1.99
N GLU A 58 -1.32 13.92 1.08
CA GLU A 58 -0.95 13.21 -0.15
C GLU A 58 -0.19 11.91 0.14
N ILE A 59 0.78 11.93 1.06
CA ILE A 59 1.54 10.74 1.47
C ILE A 59 0.62 9.68 2.08
N VAL A 60 -0.30 10.08 2.97
CA VAL A 60 -1.26 9.16 3.59
C VAL A 60 -2.21 8.54 2.56
N ASN A 61 -2.70 9.33 1.60
CA ASN A 61 -3.54 8.82 0.52
C ASN A 61 -2.77 7.83 -0.37
N PHE A 62 -1.55 8.19 -0.77
CA PHE A 62 -0.70 7.32 -1.58
C PHE A 62 -0.40 6.00 -0.87
N HIS A 63 -0.06 6.03 0.42
CA HIS A 63 0.07 4.83 1.25
C HIS A 63 -1.21 3.96 1.20
N GLY A 64 -2.38 4.58 1.36
CA GLY A 64 -3.66 3.89 1.30
C GLY A 64 -3.92 3.20 -0.06
N GLU A 65 -3.59 3.86 -1.16
CA GLU A 65 -3.68 3.27 -2.51
C GLU A 65 -2.77 2.05 -2.67
N MET A 66 -1.52 2.12 -2.17
CA MET A 66 -0.59 0.99 -2.21
C MET A 66 -1.09 -0.20 -1.40
N VAL A 67 -1.65 0.04 -0.21
CA VAL A 67 -2.28 -0.99 0.63
C VAL A 67 -3.49 -1.61 -0.06
N LEU A 68 -4.34 -0.81 -0.71
CA LEU A 68 -5.48 -1.30 -1.47
C LEU A 68 -5.05 -2.19 -2.64
N LEU A 69 -3.93 -1.86 -3.29
CA LEU A 69 -3.36 -2.67 -4.36
C LEU A 69 -2.84 -4.03 -3.84
N MET A 70 -2.19 -4.06 -2.67
CA MET A 70 -1.84 -5.33 -2.02
C MET A 70 -3.07 -6.18 -1.69
N ASN A 71 -4.13 -5.55 -1.20
CA ASN A 71 -5.37 -6.23 -0.87
C ASN A 71 -6.06 -6.81 -2.12
N TYR A 72 -6.10 -6.05 -3.22
CA TYR A 72 -6.58 -6.54 -4.51
C TYR A 72 -5.85 -7.83 -4.92
N SER A 73 -4.52 -7.83 -4.84
CA SER A 73 -3.71 -9.01 -5.17
C SER A 73 -4.09 -10.22 -4.28
N ASN A 74 -4.18 -10.01 -2.97
CA ASN A 74 -4.49 -11.04 -1.99
C ASN A 74 -5.88 -11.67 -2.21
N ILE A 75 -6.91 -10.83 -2.41
CA ILE A 75 -8.28 -11.29 -2.62
C ILE A 75 -8.38 -12.09 -3.92
N ASN A 76 -7.79 -11.59 -5.01
CA ASN A 76 -7.84 -12.26 -6.31
C ASN A 76 -7.10 -13.61 -6.28
N TYR A 77 -5.90 -13.65 -5.71
CA TYR A 77 -5.17 -14.92 -5.53
C TYR A 77 -5.99 -15.93 -4.71
N THR A 78 -6.58 -15.48 -3.61
CA THR A 78 -7.41 -16.32 -2.75
C THR A 78 -8.62 -16.86 -3.51
N GLY A 79 -9.31 -16.01 -4.28
CA GLY A 79 -10.42 -16.39 -5.15
C GLY A 79 -10.03 -17.49 -6.14
N LEU A 80 -8.91 -17.28 -6.86
CA LEU A 80 -8.36 -18.25 -7.82
C LEU A 80 -8.01 -19.58 -7.15
N ALA A 81 -7.30 -19.55 -6.01
CA ALA A 81 -6.94 -20.76 -5.28
C ALA A 81 -8.18 -21.54 -4.79
N LYS A 82 -9.24 -20.83 -4.35
CA LYS A 82 -10.47 -21.45 -3.86
C LYS A 82 -11.31 -22.04 -4.99
N ILE A 83 -11.45 -21.36 -6.14
CA ILE A 83 -12.22 -21.90 -7.27
C ILE A 83 -11.54 -23.11 -7.89
N LEU A 84 -10.21 -23.10 -8.02
CA LEU A 84 -9.44 -24.25 -8.50
C LEU A 84 -9.53 -25.43 -7.52
N LYS A 85 -9.43 -25.18 -6.21
CA LYS A 85 -9.65 -26.22 -5.19
C LYS A 85 -11.05 -26.81 -5.28
N LYS A 86 -12.07 -25.99 -5.60
CA LYS A 86 -13.45 -26.45 -5.75
C LYS A 86 -13.63 -27.31 -7.01
N TYR A 87 -12.98 -26.93 -8.11
CA TYR A 87 -12.98 -27.70 -9.35
C TYR A 87 -12.40 -29.09 -9.12
N ASP A 88 -11.15 -29.20 -8.63
CA ASP A 88 -10.47 -30.47 -8.39
C ASP A 88 -11.30 -31.39 -7.47
N LYS A 89 -11.90 -30.84 -6.41
CA LYS A 89 -12.77 -31.59 -5.50
C LYS A 89 -14.03 -32.16 -6.15
N ARG A 90 -14.61 -31.46 -7.13
CA ARG A 90 -15.87 -31.89 -7.79
C ARG A 90 -15.63 -32.84 -8.95
N THR A 91 -14.52 -32.66 -9.66
CA THR A 91 -14.24 -33.41 -10.90
C THR A 91 -13.25 -34.54 -10.70
N GLY A 92 -12.51 -34.56 -9.58
CA GLY A 92 -11.36 -35.45 -9.41
C GLY A 92 -10.14 -35.02 -10.24
N GLY A 93 -10.18 -33.84 -10.87
CA GLY A 93 -9.07 -33.29 -11.64
C GLY A 93 -7.91 -32.80 -10.76
N LEU A 94 -6.80 -32.44 -11.40
CA LEU A 94 -5.59 -31.92 -10.76
C LEU A 94 -5.13 -30.60 -11.41
N LEU A 95 -6.08 -29.68 -11.66
CA LEU A 95 -5.82 -28.43 -12.37
C LEU A 95 -5.19 -27.38 -11.46
N ARG A 96 -5.45 -27.43 -10.14
CA ARG A 96 -5.02 -26.39 -9.22
C ARG A 96 -3.51 -26.15 -9.21
N SER A 97 -2.72 -27.22 -9.17
CA SER A 97 -1.26 -27.11 -9.07
C SER A 97 -0.62 -26.37 -10.25
N PRO A 98 -0.80 -26.83 -11.52
CA PRO A 98 -0.19 -26.15 -12.67
C PRO A 98 -0.72 -24.71 -12.84
N PHE A 99 -1.99 -24.46 -12.52
CA PHE A 99 -2.56 -23.13 -12.68
C PHE A 99 -2.04 -22.14 -11.63
N ILE A 100 -1.88 -22.56 -10.37
CA ILE A 100 -1.32 -21.69 -9.33
C ILE A 100 0.14 -21.36 -9.61
N GLN A 101 0.95 -22.30 -10.10
CA GLN A 101 2.33 -22.02 -10.50
C GLN A 101 2.40 -20.87 -11.52
N ASN A 102 1.50 -20.87 -12.51
CA ASN A 102 1.42 -19.78 -13.49
C ASN A 102 0.97 -18.45 -12.86
N VAL A 103 -0.01 -18.48 -11.94
CA VAL A 103 -0.51 -17.31 -11.22
C VAL A 103 0.58 -16.64 -10.39
N LEU A 104 1.43 -17.42 -9.71
CA LEU A 104 2.51 -16.90 -8.86
C LEU A 104 3.54 -16.06 -9.64
N GLN A 105 3.64 -16.26 -10.97
CA GLN A 105 4.53 -15.51 -11.85
C GLN A 105 3.85 -14.31 -12.52
N GLN A 106 2.55 -14.09 -12.26
CA GLN A 106 1.84 -12.98 -12.88
C GLN A 106 2.14 -11.66 -12.17
N PRO A 107 2.21 -10.53 -12.91
CA PRO A 107 2.50 -9.23 -12.33
C PRO A 107 1.55 -8.81 -11.21
N PHE A 108 0.27 -9.18 -11.29
CA PHE A 108 -0.71 -8.82 -10.25
C PHE A 108 -0.42 -9.49 -8.89
N TYR A 109 0.30 -10.63 -8.87
CA TYR A 109 0.67 -11.32 -7.64
C TYR A 109 2.00 -10.84 -7.06
N THR A 110 2.89 -10.32 -7.92
CA THR A 110 4.24 -9.89 -7.53
C THR A 110 4.19 -8.52 -6.84
N THR A 111 4.02 -8.52 -5.52
CA THR A 111 3.78 -7.31 -4.72
C THR A 111 4.98 -6.80 -3.93
N ASP A 112 6.19 -7.35 -4.16
CA ASP A 112 7.39 -6.99 -3.37
C ASP A 112 7.75 -5.51 -3.45
N LEU A 113 7.66 -4.91 -4.64
CA LEU A 113 7.92 -3.48 -4.83
C LEU A 113 6.87 -2.63 -4.12
N ILE A 114 5.61 -3.04 -4.17
CA ILE A 114 4.50 -2.37 -3.48
C ILE A 114 4.74 -2.42 -1.97
N SER A 115 5.12 -3.58 -1.44
CA SER A 115 5.41 -3.73 -0.01
C SER A 115 6.57 -2.84 0.45
N LYS A 116 7.59 -2.62 -0.39
CA LYS A 116 8.67 -1.68 -0.08
C LYS A 116 8.18 -0.23 -0.05
N LEU A 117 7.39 0.16 -1.05
CA LEU A 117 6.80 1.50 -1.13
C LEU A 117 5.89 1.80 0.08
N VAL A 118 5.10 0.82 0.53
CA VAL A 118 4.30 0.93 1.75
C VAL A 118 5.19 1.26 2.95
N LYS A 119 6.28 0.53 3.15
CA LYS A 119 7.22 0.75 4.27
C LYS A 119 7.93 2.11 4.20
N GLU A 120 8.28 2.56 2.99
CA GLU A 120 8.86 3.89 2.77
C GLU A 120 7.85 4.99 3.13
N CYS A 121 6.58 4.81 2.77
CA CYS A 121 5.51 5.73 3.17
C CYS A 121 5.30 5.73 4.68
N GLU A 122 5.23 4.56 5.34
CA GLU A 122 5.12 4.43 6.80
C GLU A 122 6.25 5.19 7.49
N SER A 123 7.51 4.97 7.06
CA SER A 123 8.68 5.66 7.63
C SER A 123 8.64 7.18 7.43
N THR A 124 8.14 7.63 6.28
CA THR A 124 8.00 9.06 5.96
C THR A 124 6.90 9.70 6.81
N ILE A 125 5.77 9.00 6.98
CA ILE A 125 4.68 9.43 7.85
C ILE A 125 5.22 9.57 9.28
N ASP A 126 5.89 8.56 9.83
CA ASP A 126 6.43 8.61 11.19
C ASP A 126 7.39 9.80 11.38
N ALA A 127 8.26 10.08 10.39
CA ALA A 127 9.16 11.23 10.44
C ALA A 127 8.45 12.60 10.38
N MET A 128 7.32 12.69 9.67
CA MET A 128 6.52 13.92 9.54
C MET A 128 5.57 14.16 10.71
N PHE A 129 5.36 13.17 11.57
CA PHE A 129 4.55 13.25 12.79
C PHE A 129 5.37 12.80 14.01
N PRO A 130 6.39 13.57 14.42
CA PRO A 130 7.12 13.24 15.64
C PRO A 130 6.15 13.27 16.83
N VAL A 131 6.18 12.21 17.64
CA VAL A 131 5.47 12.14 18.92
C VAL A 131 6.19 13.09 19.88
N VAL A 132 5.80 14.36 19.90
CA VAL A 132 6.27 15.30 20.91
C VAL A 132 5.35 15.14 22.13
N GLU A 133 5.90 14.62 23.23
CA GLU A 133 5.17 14.23 24.45
C GLU A 133 4.40 15.37 25.15
N GLU A 134 4.51 16.62 24.69
CA GLU A 134 3.88 17.79 25.33
C GLU A 134 2.73 18.44 24.51
N GLU A 135 2.43 17.99 23.29
CA GLU A 135 1.35 18.55 22.44
C GLU A 135 0.30 17.51 21.98
N GLU A 136 0.06 16.49 22.79
CA GLU A 136 -0.84 15.36 22.46
C GLU A 136 -2.27 15.78 22.08
N GLY A 137 -2.77 16.92 22.56
CA GLY A 137 -4.15 17.36 22.28
C GLY A 137 -4.35 17.96 20.88
N ILE A 138 -3.41 18.80 20.43
CA ILE A 138 -3.52 19.52 19.14
C ILE A 138 -3.03 18.63 18.01
N ILE A 139 -1.93 17.89 18.21
CA ILE A 139 -1.38 16.95 17.22
C ILE A 139 -2.34 15.79 17.00
N ARG A 140 -2.99 15.26 18.05
CA ARG A 140 -4.03 14.24 17.89
C ARG A 140 -5.23 14.78 17.13
N GLY A 141 -5.66 16.01 17.41
CA GLY A 141 -6.73 16.68 16.66
C GLY A 141 -6.39 16.90 15.18
N GLU A 142 -5.16 17.28 14.85
CA GLU A 142 -4.69 17.44 13.46
C GLU A 142 -4.53 16.08 12.76
N ARG A 143 -4.00 15.06 13.44
CA ARG A 143 -3.91 13.69 12.94
C ARG A 143 -5.31 13.15 12.67
N GLU A 144 -6.23 13.32 13.60
CA GLU A 144 -7.65 12.93 13.47
C GLU A 144 -8.37 13.72 12.37
N ALA A 145 -8.18 15.03 12.25
CA ALA A 145 -8.82 15.84 11.22
C ALA A 145 -8.33 15.49 9.80
N ILE A 146 -7.03 15.23 9.62
CA ILE A 146 -6.46 14.78 8.35
C ILE A 146 -6.97 13.37 8.00
N MET A 147 -7.06 12.47 9.00
CA MET A 147 -7.63 11.13 8.82
C MET A 147 -9.14 11.14 8.54
N VAL A 148 -9.89 12.06 9.16
CA VAL A 148 -11.34 12.26 8.95
C VAL A 148 -11.61 12.87 7.57
N SER A 149 -10.76 13.79 7.08
CA SER A 149 -10.89 14.36 5.71
C SER A 149 -10.55 13.35 4.59
N GLY A 150 -9.86 12.26 4.90
CA GLY A 150 -9.57 11.14 3.99
C GLY A 150 -10.71 10.13 3.86
N GLU A 151 -11.96 10.60 3.96
CA GLU A 151 -13.15 9.84 4.38
C GLU A 151 -13.47 8.58 3.55
N GLY A 152 -12.89 8.43 2.35
CA GLY A 152 -13.00 7.23 1.51
C GLY A 152 -11.75 6.31 1.52
N ILE A 153 -10.59 6.84 1.15
CA ILE A 153 -9.36 6.04 1.01
C ILE A 153 -8.92 5.48 2.36
N PHE A 154 -8.99 6.28 3.42
CA PHE A 154 -8.62 5.83 4.76
C PHE A 154 -9.49 4.67 5.25
N ARG A 155 -10.82 4.80 5.16
CA ARG A 155 -11.76 3.71 5.52
C ARG A 155 -11.50 2.45 4.72
N ASN A 156 -11.30 2.59 3.40
CA ASN A 156 -11.00 1.46 2.53
C ASN A 156 -9.66 0.80 2.90
N THR A 157 -8.66 1.60 3.27
CA THR A 157 -7.33 1.13 3.69
C THR A 157 -7.43 0.31 4.98
N VAL A 158 -8.16 0.81 5.98
CA VAL A 158 -8.41 0.09 7.23
C VAL A 158 -9.15 -1.23 6.96
N ALA A 159 -10.23 -1.18 6.17
CA ALA A 159 -10.97 -2.38 5.78
C ALA A 159 -10.10 -3.40 5.02
N ALA A 160 -9.22 -2.93 4.15
CA ALA A 160 -8.27 -3.75 3.41
C ALA A 160 -7.26 -4.43 4.35
N LEU A 161 -6.69 -3.70 5.30
CA LEU A 161 -5.75 -4.27 6.29
C LEU A 161 -6.42 -5.35 7.15
N LEU A 162 -7.64 -5.09 7.63
CA LEU A 162 -8.43 -6.09 8.37
C LEU A 162 -8.71 -7.33 7.51
N THR A 163 -9.16 -7.13 6.27
CA THR A 163 -9.41 -8.24 5.32
C THR A 163 -8.15 -9.09 5.10
N MET A 164 -6.99 -8.44 4.90
CA MET A 164 -5.73 -9.16 4.69
C MET A 164 -5.30 -9.96 5.91
N GLN A 165 -5.58 -9.46 7.13
CA GLN A 165 -5.35 -10.17 8.39
C GLN A 165 -6.29 -11.38 8.54
N GLU A 166 -7.58 -11.22 8.27
CA GLU A 166 -8.58 -12.28 8.36
C GLU A 166 -8.31 -13.44 7.39
N ILE A 167 -8.03 -13.12 6.12
CA ILE A 167 -7.74 -14.14 5.09
C ILE A 167 -6.53 -15.01 5.48
N ARG A 168 -5.57 -14.44 6.24
CA ARG A 168 -4.38 -15.14 6.72
C ARG A 168 -4.62 -15.93 8.00
N ARG A 169 -5.48 -15.45 8.90
CA ARG A 169 -5.92 -16.19 10.09
C ARG A 169 -6.75 -17.43 9.75
N GLY A 170 -7.55 -17.38 8.67
CA GLY A 170 -8.57 -18.38 8.34
C GLY A 170 -8.11 -19.72 7.74
N SER A 171 -6.86 -20.18 7.96
CA SER A 171 -6.37 -21.45 7.40
C SER A 171 -6.06 -22.47 8.49
N SER A 172 -6.90 -23.51 8.62
CA SER A 172 -6.65 -24.64 9.53
C SER A 172 -5.47 -25.55 9.12
N THR A 173 -4.87 -25.31 7.94
CA THR A 173 -3.58 -25.87 7.52
C THR A 173 -2.83 -24.83 6.68
N TYR A 174 -1.66 -24.40 7.13
CA TYR A 174 -0.72 -23.62 6.32
C TYR A 174 -0.06 -24.56 5.31
N GLY A 175 0.02 -24.16 4.03
CA GLY A 175 0.65 -24.97 2.99
C GLY A 175 1.11 -24.12 1.83
N HIS A 176 1.75 -24.74 0.82
CA HIS A 176 2.38 -24.04 -0.32
C HIS A 176 1.45 -23.11 -1.11
N PHE A 177 0.13 -23.32 -1.05
CA PHE A 177 -0.86 -22.49 -1.74
C PHE A 177 -1.47 -21.40 -0.86
N SER A 178 -1.08 -21.31 0.41
CA SER A 178 -1.55 -20.27 1.32
C SER A 178 -0.78 -18.98 1.06
N LEU A 179 -1.42 -17.85 1.35
CA LEU A 179 -0.72 -16.58 1.35
C LEU A 179 0.34 -16.57 2.46
N PRO A 180 1.53 -16.00 2.20
CA PRO A 180 2.53 -15.83 3.25
C PRO A 180 2.02 -14.89 4.34
N PRO A 181 2.54 -15.01 5.58
CA PRO A 181 2.28 -14.04 6.64
C PRO A 181 2.60 -12.61 6.17
N LEU A 182 1.84 -11.63 6.67
CA LEU A 182 2.18 -10.23 6.43
C LEU A 182 3.39 -9.89 7.30
N ASN A 183 4.49 -9.48 6.67
CA ASN A 183 5.56 -8.72 7.33
C ASN A 183 5.22 -7.22 7.26
N LEU A 184 3.99 -6.88 7.64
CA LEU A 184 3.69 -5.52 8.05
C LEU A 184 4.32 -5.37 9.43
N PRO A 185 4.92 -4.21 9.77
CA PRO A 185 5.10 -3.89 11.19
C PRO A 185 3.75 -4.11 11.88
N ASP A 186 3.75 -4.38 13.18
CA ASP A 186 2.58 -4.09 14.01
C ASP A 186 2.38 -2.57 13.90
N SER A 187 1.80 -2.13 12.79
CA SER A 187 1.72 -0.74 12.41
C SER A 187 0.74 -0.20 13.42
N ASP A 188 1.24 0.58 14.39
CA ASP A 188 0.46 1.13 15.51
C ASP A 188 -0.84 1.81 15.04
N PHE A 189 -0.93 2.15 13.75
CA PHE A 189 -2.16 2.45 13.02
C PHE A 189 -3.29 1.43 13.29
N ILE A 190 -3.09 0.13 13.10
CA ILE A 190 -4.16 -0.87 13.30
C ILE A 190 -4.57 -0.98 14.77
N GLN A 191 -3.62 -0.83 15.69
CA GLN A 191 -3.87 -0.97 17.13
C GLN A 191 -4.52 0.31 17.72
N ALA A 192 -4.15 1.48 17.22
CA ALA A 192 -4.77 2.76 17.57
C ALA A 192 -6.24 2.85 17.11
N PHE A 193 -6.62 2.16 16.04
CA PHE A 193 -8.01 2.13 15.54
C PHE A 193 -8.80 0.88 15.96
N GLN A 194 -8.20 -0.05 16.72
CA GLN A 194 -8.91 -1.15 17.38
C GLN A 194 -9.72 -0.70 18.61
N LEU A 195 -9.86 0.61 18.85
CA LEU A 195 -10.86 1.14 19.76
C LEU A 195 -12.25 0.93 19.16
N ASN A 196 -12.94 -0.08 19.71
CA ASN A 196 -14.34 -0.47 19.52
C ASN A 196 -14.58 -1.63 18.54
N SER A 197 -14.21 -2.84 18.96
CA SER A 197 -15.05 -4.01 18.66
C SER A 197 -15.95 -4.31 19.87
N PRO A 198 -17.20 -3.79 19.95
CA PRO A 198 -18.15 -4.18 20.97
C PRO A 198 -18.90 -5.43 20.52
N ILE A 199 -18.21 -6.52 20.20
CA ILE A 199 -18.87 -7.81 20.05
C ILE A 199 -17.95 -8.90 20.64
N PRO A 200 -18.25 -9.40 21.84
CA PRO A 200 -17.67 -10.65 22.30
C PRO A 200 -18.20 -11.77 21.40
N ILE A 201 -17.30 -12.50 20.75
CA ILE A 201 -17.65 -13.72 20.02
C ILE A 201 -17.77 -14.86 21.06
N PRO A 202 -18.84 -15.68 21.03
CA PRO A 202 -19.05 -16.80 21.96
C PRO A 202 -17.99 -17.90 21.89
#